data_AF-A0A9Q4KTV3-F1
#
_entry.id   AF-A0A9Q4KTV3-F1
#
_cell.length_a   1.000
_cell.length_b   1.000
_cell.length_c   1.000
_cell.angle_alpha   90.00
_cell.angle_beta   90.00
_cell.angle_gamma   90.00
#
_symmetry.space_group_name_H-M   'P 1'
#
loop_
_entity.id
_entity.type
_entity.pdbx_description
1 polymer ?
#
loop_
_entity_poly.entity_id
_entity_poly.type
_entity_poly.pdbx_seq_one_letter_code
_entity_poly.pdbx_strand_id
1 'polypeptide(L)' 'MPTITVNNETKQELKKIGRKGESYSDIVDRLLHYYCTKRLDTELNDILENEEFTPLDLEDI' A
#
# COMPACT_ATOMS: atom_id res chain seq x y z
N MET A 1 -10.88 -12.50 -15.68
CA MET A 1 -10.90 -11.99 -14.30
C MET A 1 -10.82 -13.18 -13.35
N PRO A 2 -9.78 -13.28 -12.52
CA PRO A 2 -9.77 -14.24 -11.42
C PRO A 2 -10.82 -13.86 -10.38
N THR A 3 -11.45 -14.85 -9.74
CA THR A 3 -12.43 -14.63 -8.67
C THR A 3 -11.75 -14.88 -7.33
N ILE A 4 -11.91 -13.94 -6.41
CA ILE A 4 -11.42 -14.07 -5.03
C ILE A 4 -12.64 -14.22 -4.13
N THR A 5 -12.67 -15.29 -3.34
CA THR A 5 -13.70 -15.48 -2.33
C THR A 5 -13.30 -14.73 -1.06
N VAL A 6 -14.23 -13.93 -0.53
CA VAL A 6 -14.08 -13.23 0.75
C VAL A 6 -15.24 -13.61 1.66
N ASN A 7 -15.03 -13.51 2.98
CA ASN A 7 -16.12 -13.73 3.93
C ASN A 7 -17.15 -12.58 3.85
N ASN A 8 -18.33 -12.77 4.46
CA ASN A 8 -19.39 -11.78 4.38
C ASN A 8 -19.00 -10.45 5.06
N GLU A 9 -18.23 -10.51 6.16
CA GLU A 9 -17.78 -9.34 6.89
C GLU A 9 -16.89 -8.44 6.02
N THR A 10 -15.83 -8.99 5.42
CA THR A 10 -14.96 -8.30 4.46
C THR A 10 -15.76 -7.73 3.29
N LYS A 11 -16.75 -8.46 2.79
CA LYS A 11 -17.64 -7.96 1.74
C LYS A 11 -18.44 -6.73 2.18
N GLN A 12 -18.90 -6.68 3.43
CA GLN A 12 -19.58 -5.49 3.97
C GLN A 12 -18.61 -4.34 4.17
N GLU A 13 -17.39 -4.59 4.66
CA GLU A 13 -16.38 -3.53 4.80
C GLU A 13 -16.00 -2.91 3.45
N LEU A 14 -15.77 -3.73 2.42
CA LEU A 14 -15.52 -3.26 1.06
C LEU A 14 -16.68 -2.38 0.55
N LYS A 15 -17.93 -2.72 0.86
CA LYS A 15 -19.09 -1.88 0.49
C LYS A 15 -19.12 -0.54 1.21
N LYS A 16 -18.74 -0.49 2.49
CA LYS A 16 -18.73 0.75 3.28
C LYS A 16 -17.73 1.77 2.75
N ILE A 17 -16.58 1.30 2.28
CA ILE A 17 -15.50 2.16 1.75
C ILE A 17 -15.61 2.43 0.25
N GLY A 18 -16.46 1.67 -0.46
CA GLY A 18 -16.69 1.81 -1.88
C GLY A 18 -17.50 3.05 -2.22
N ARG A 19 -17.24 3.64 -3.38
CA ARG A 19 -17.98 4.80 -3.91
C ARG A 19 -19.02 4.37 -4.94
N LYS A 20 -20.04 5.20 -5.16
CA LYS A 20 -21.04 4.92 -6.20
C LYS A 20 -20.36 4.78 -7.56
N GLY A 21 -20.51 3.62 -8.18
CA GLY A 21 -19.90 3.30 -9.48
C GLY A 21 -18.53 2.59 -9.42
N GLU A 22 -17.92 2.43 -8.24
CA GLU A 22 -16.74 1.57 -8.07
C GLU A 22 -17.15 0.09 -8.10
N SER A 23 -16.37 -0.72 -8.82
CA SER A 23 -16.39 -2.17 -8.71
C SER A 23 -15.56 -2.66 -7.51
N TYR A 24 -15.74 -3.93 -7.12
CA TYR A 24 -14.89 -4.53 -6.08
C TYR A 24 -13.41 -4.55 -6.48
N SER A 25 -13.11 -4.72 -7.77
CA SER A 25 -11.74 -4.66 -8.27
C SER A 25 -11.13 -3.29 -8.04
N ASP A 26 -11.87 -2.21 -8.36
CA ASP A 26 -11.39 -0.83 -8.17
C ASP A 26 -11.07 -0.54 -6.70
N ILE A 27 -11.93 -1.03 -5.78
CA ILE A 27 -11.73 -0.88 -4.34
C ILE A 27 -10.47 -1.62 -3.89
N VAL A 28 -10.27 -2.85 -4.36
CA VAL A 28 -9.09 -3.67 -4.02
C VAL A 28 -7.82 -3.03 -4.57
N ASP A 29 -7.82 -2.58 -5.83
CA ASP A 29 -6.65 -1.93 -6.44
C ASP A 29 -6.28 -0.65 -5.69
N ARG A 30 -7.27 0.15 -5.29
CA ARG A 30 -7.03 1.35 -4.47
C ARG A 30 -6.44 1.03 -3.10
N LEU A 31 -6.93 -0.02 -2.44
CA LEU A 31 -6.38 -0.47 -1.16
C LEU A 31 -4.94 -0.98 -1.29
N LEU A 32 -4.64 -1.74 -2.36
CA LEU A 32 -3.30 -2.24 -2.64
C LEU A 32 -2.31 -1.09 -2.88
N HIS A 33 -2.68 -0.11 -3.70
CA HIS A 33 -1.85 1.07 -3.92
C HIS A 33 -1.60 1.83 -2.62
N TYR A 34 -2.65 2.08 -1.84
CA TYR A 34 -2.51 2.75 -0.55
C TYR A 34 -1.58 2.00 0.40
N TYR A 35 -1.72 0.68 0.51
CA TYR A 35 -0.87 -0.15 1.35
C TYR A 35 0.59 -0.11 0.89
N CYS A 36 0.86 -0.30 -0.40
CA CYS A 36 2.22 -0.23 -0.94
C CYS A 36 2.88 1.12 -0.68
N THR A 37 2.16 2.23 -0.92
CA THR A 37 2.68 3.56 -0.63
C THR A 37 2.94 3.75 0.86
N LYS A 38 2.00 3.38 1.72
CA LYS A 38 2.18 3.54 3.18
C LYS A 38 3.29 2.66 3.74
N ARG A 39 3.48 1.46 3.21
CA ARG A 39 4.58 0.59 3.62
C ARG A 39 5.93 1.21 3.26
N LEU A 40 6.07 1.73 2.04
CA LEU A 40 7.27 2.45 1.62
C LEU A 40 7.50 3.71 2.45
N ASP A 41 6.46 4.49 2.75
CA ASP A 41 6.57 5.65 3.64
C ASP A 41 7.12 5.24 5.02
N THR A 42 6.62 4.14 5.59
CA THR A 42 7.08 3.64 6.89
C THR A 42 8.53 3.19 6.84
N GLU A 43 8.92 2.42 5.82
CA GLU A 43 10.31 1.99 5.64
C GLU A 43 11.25 3.20 5.49
N LEU A 44 10.86 4.20 4.70
CA LEU A 44 11.65 5.42 4.51
C LEU A 44 11.75 6.25 5.79
N ASN A 45 10.65 6.40 6.54
CA ASN A 45 10.68 7.13 7.80
C ASN A 45 11.58 6.43 8.84
N ASP A 46 11.56 5.10 8.88
CA ASP A 46 12.43 4.32 9.76
C ASP A 46 13.91 4.55 9.42
N ILE A 47 14.28 4.52 8.13
CA ILE A 47 15.64 4.85 7.67
C ILE A 47 16.03 6.27 8.07
N LEU A 48 15.14 7.25 7.85
CA LEU A 48 15.40 8.65 8.20
C LEU A 48 15.58 8.89 9.70
N GLU A 49 14.88 8.13 10.54
CA GLU A 49 14.95 8.28 12.00
C GLU A 49 16.12 7.51 12.62
N ASN A 50 16.43 6.32 12.10
CA ASN A 50 17.29 5.36 12.77
C ASN A 50 18.63 5.08 12.07
N GLU A 51 18.77 5.41 10.78
CA GLU A 51 20.03 5.21 10.05
C GLU A 51 20.87 6.49 9.98
N GLU A 52 22.17 6.36 10.24
CA GLU A 52 23.13 7.45 10.05
C GLU A 52 23.40 7.63 8.56
N PHE A 53 23.26 8.86 8.06
CA PHE A 53 23.54 9.17 6.66
C PHE A 53 25.01 8.90 6.34
N THR A 54 25.26 7.97 5.41
CA THR A 54 26.59 7.70 4.87
C THR A 54 26.72 8.39 3.51
N PRO A 55 27.60 9.39 3.37
CA PRO A 55 27.86 10.01 2.07
C PRO A 55 28.38 8.96 1.09
N LEU A 56 27.88 9.00 -0.14
CA LEU A 56 28.41 8.16 -1.21
C LEU A 56 29.77 8.72 -1.64
N ASP A 57 30.86 8.03 -1.31
CA ASP A 57 32.19 8.40 -1.81
C ASP A 57 32.30 8.03 -3.30
N LEU A 58 32.35 9.06 -4.15
CA LEU A 58 32.41 8.94 -5.62
C LEU A 58 33.78 8.47 -6.13
N GLU A 59 34.76 8.28 -5.25
CA GLU A 59 36.10 7.78 -5.60
C GLU A 59 36.16 6.25 -5.75
N ASP A 60 35.11 5.53 -5.32
CA ASP A 60 35.02 4.06 -5.34
C ASP A 60 34.13 3.49 -6.47
N ILE A 61 33.76 4.29 -7.49
CA ILE A 61 32.95 3.88 -8.67
C ILE A 61 33.72 4.04 -9.98
#